data_AF-X1VB19-F1
#
_entry.id   AF-X1VB19-F1
#
_cell.length_a   1.000
_cell.length_b   1.000
_cell.length_c   1.000
_cell.angle_alpha   90.00
_cell.angle_beta   90.00
_cell.angle_gamma   90.00
#
_symmetry.space_group_name_H-M   'P 1'
#
loop_
_entity.id
_entity.type
_entity.pdbx_description
1 polymer ?
#
loop_
_entity_poly.entity_id
_entity_poly.type
_entity_poly.pdbx_seq_one_letter_code
_entity_poly.pdbx_strand_id
1 'polypeptide(L)'
;MEHYELRLLADYTHTGVQAANTWARPSPRTVLGELERNERAEVIYAEVVQSPVDGGAEEPLRKIIPVLDGEKFGSYVSLSGALSSVMAPPKRSVWGGRLYSFGTPMSNNPLLSTTLKYSESITIECLAGANPITGDYRIRLWGYVYKEAELPTVFGNMLFPASLIDRARGRTLVLSKAAIPVNGDTWKTLPGGKDQSIPKINPFVRFAYNLLATDGIQGDYQFRYETGNVSDSD
;
A
#
# COMPACT_ATOMS: atom_id res chain seq x y z
N MET A 1 -14.70 -24.04 9.90
CA MET A 1 -13.74 -23.01 9.48
C MET A 1 -14.55 -21.76 9.29
N GLU A 2 -14.33 -20.73 10.10
CA GLU A 2 -15.04 -19.46 9.92
C GLU A 2 -14.70 -18.87 8.56
N HIS A 3 -15.70 -18.28 7.90
CA HIS A 3 -15.49 -17.61 6.63
C HIS A 3 -14.85 -16.25 6.90
N TYR A 4 -13.58 -16.07 6.53
CA TYR A 4 -12.93 -14.77 6.60
C TYR A 4 -13.61 -13.82 5.61
N GLU A 5 -14.28 -12.80 6.14
CA GLU A 5 -14.93 -11.77 5.34
C GLU A 5 -13.97 -10.61 5.11
N LEU A 6 -14.00 -10.05 3.90
CA LEU A 6 -13.26 -8.85 3.57
C LEU A 6 -13.81 -7.68 4.38
N ARG A 7 -12.96 -7.04 5.19
CA ARG A 7 -13.32 -5.96 6.09
C ARG A 7 -12.64 -4.66 5.69
N LEU A 8 -13.28 -3.56 6.06
CA LEU A 8 -12.67 -2.24 6.05
C LEU A 8 -11.76 -2.15 7.28
N LEU A 9 -10.45 -2.05 7.05
CA LEU A 9 -9.42 -2.04 8.09
C LEU A 9 -9.00 -0.64 8.51
N ALA A 10 -9.15 0.34 7.62
CA ALA A 10 -9.03 1.75 7.96
C ALA A 10 -9.90 2.58 7.03
N ASP A 11 -10.51 3.62 7.59
CA ASP A 11 -11.39 4.55 6.89
C ASP A 11 -11.11 5.97 7.36
N TYR A 12 -10.42 6.73 6.52
CA TYR A 12 -10.10 8.12 6.79
C TYR A 12 -10.89 9.03 5.88
N THR A 13 -11.63 9.97 6.45
CA THR A 13 -12.18 11.10 5.70
C THR A 13 -11.55 12.39 6.24
N HIS A 14 -10.81 13.08 5.37
CA HIS A 14 -10.36 14.43 5.66
C HIS A 14 -11.48 15.39 5.27
N THR A 15 -11.83 16.28 6.21
CA THR A 15 -12.80 17.35 5.96
C THR A 15 -12.17 18.72 6.11
N GLY A 16 -12.57 19.66 5.26
CA GLY A 16 -12.07 21.03 5.29
C GLY A 16 -10.70 21.21 4.66
N VAL A 17 -10.12 22.40 4.83
CA VAL A 17 -8.92 22.82 4.09
C VAL A 17 -7.64 22.18 4.65
N GLN A 18 -6.89 21.49 3.79
CA GLN A 18 -5.51 21.11 4.03
C GLN A 18 -4.58 22.09 3.30
N ALA A 19 -3.70 22.77 4.04
CA ALA A 19 -2.77 23.72 3.46
C ALA A 19 -1.78 23.05 2.49
N ALA A 20 -1.32 23.80 1.48
CA ALA A 20 -0.33 23.33 0.51
C ALA A 20 0.94 22.78 1.19
N ASN A 21 1.50 21.70 0.64
CA ASN A 21 2.72 21.03 1.13
C ASN A 21 2.66 20.59 2.60
N THR A 22 1.47 20.41 3.17
CA THR A 22 1.31 19.89 4.52
C THR A 22 0.84 18.45 4.52
N TRP A 23 1.19 17.74 5.60
CA TRP A 23 0.77 16.36 5.82
C TRP A 23 -0.42 16.33 6.78
N ALA A 24 -1.49 15.64 6.37
CA ALA A 24 -2.50 15.14 7.28
C ALA A 24 -2.05 13.78 7.84
N ARG A 25 -2.06 13.64 9.16
CA ARG A 25 -1.57 12.46 9.90
C ARG A 25 -2.60 12.02 10.95
N PRO A 26 -3.74 11.43 10.53
CA PRO A 26 -4.72 10.93 11.46
C PRO A 26 -4.12 9.84 12.37
N SER A 27 -4.60 9.76 13.61
CA SER A 27 -4.23 8.67 14.50
C SER A 27 -4.85 7.35 14.03
N PRO A 28 -4.29 6.17 14.38
CA PRO A 28 -4.93 4.89 14.09
C PRO A 28 -6.37 4.81 14.60
N ARG A 29 -6.66 5.37 15.79
CA ARG A 29 -8.02 5.48 16.33
C ARG A 29 -8.95 6.29 15.43
N THR A 30 -8.47 7.39 14.87
CA THR A 30 -9.26 8.26 13.98
C THR A 30 -9.71 7.52 12.72
N VAL A 31 -8.86 6.62 12.21
CA VAL A 31 -9.17 5.84 11.00
C VAL A 31 -9.77 4.46 11.30
N LEU A 32 -10.07 4.16 12.56
CA LEU A 32 -10.54 2.84 13.01
C LEU A 32 -9.58 1.69 12.68
N GLY A 33 -8.27 1.97 12.68
CA GLY A 33 -7.21 1.03 12.30
C GLY A 33 -6.54 0.31 13.45
N GLU A 34 -7.13 0.29 14.64
CA GLU A 34 -6.61 -0.44 15.82
C GLU A 34 -7.14 -1.88 15.83
N LEU A 35 -6.28 -2.85 16.16
CA LEU A 35 -6.66 -4.25 16.33
C LEU A 35 -6.84 -4.63 17.80
N GLU A 36 -7.60 -5.69 18.05
CA GLU A 36 -7.56 -6.35 19.35
C GLU A 36 -6.19 -7.03 19.56
N ARG A 37 -5.81 -7.22 20.83
CA ARG A 37 -4.50 -7.79 21.18
C ARG A 37 -4.21 -9.14 20.49
N ASN A 38 -5.22 -9.98 20.33
CA ASN A 38 -5.13 -11.31 19.75
C ASN A 38 -5.44 -11.34 18.24
N GLU A 39 -5.38 -10.20 17.56
CA GLU A 39 -5.68 -10.07 16.14
C GLU A 39 -4.45 -9.74 15.31
N ARG A 40 -4.43 -10.24 14.08
CA ARG A 40 -3.43 -9.91 13.06
C ARG A 40 -4.16 -9.59 11.76
N ALA A 41 -3.72 -8.58 11.05
CA ALA A 41 -4.41 -8.15 9.84
C ALA A 41 -3.47 -8.01 8.65
N GLU A 42 -4.05 -8.22 7.46
CA GLU A 42 -3.39 -7.98 6.19
C GLU A 42 -4.25 -7.07 5.30
N VAL A 43 -3.65 -5.99 4.78
CA VAL A 43 -4.29 -5.10 3.80
C VAL A 43 -4.03 -5.62 2.40
N ILE A 44 -5.09 -5.72 1.62
CA ILE A 44 -5.08 -6.25 0.25
C ILE A 44 -5.04 -5.12 -0.75
N TYR A 45 -5.86 -4.08 -0.56
CA TYR A 45 -5.92 -2.96 -1.47
C TYR A 45 -6.33 -1.68 -0.75
N ALA A 46 -6.08 -0.56 -1.42
CA ALA A 46 -6.53 0.76 -1.01
C ALA A 46 -7.57 1.29 -2.01
N GLU A 47 -8.44 2.18 -1.54
CA GLU A 47 -9.29 3.01 -2.37
C GLU A 47 -9.11 4.46 -1.98
N VAL A 48 -9.07 5.32 -2.99
CA VAL A 48 -9.01 6.77 -2.87
C VAL A 48 -10.24 7.34 -3.54
N VAL A 49 -11.01 8.10 -2.76
CA VAL A 49 -12.16 8.87 -3.22
C VAL A 49 -11.84 10.32 -2.96
N GLN A 50 -11.78 11.13 -4.00
CA GLN A 50 -11.68 12.58 -3.86
C GLN A 50 -13.00 13.18 -4.32
N SER A 51 -13.56 14.09 -3.52
CA SER A 51 -14.69 14.89 -3.98
C SER A 51 -14.16 15.90 -5.00
N PRO A 52 -14.80 16.04 -6.18
CA PRO A 52 -14.45 17.14 -7.07
C PRO A 52 -14.70 18.46 -6.35
N VAL A 53 -13.85 19.46 -6.55
CA VAL A 53 -14.16 20.82 -6.08
C VAL A 53 -15.29 21.43 -6.89
N ASP A 54 -15.90 22.49 -6.35
CA ASP A 54 -16.84 23.32 -7.11
C ASP A 54 -16.20 23.77 -8.43
N GLY A 55 -16.87 23.47 -9.55
CA GLY A 55 -16.34 23.70 -10.90
C GLY A 55 -15.60 22.51 -11.53
N GLY A 56 -15.48 21.38 -10.83
CA GLY A 56 -14.98 20.12 -11.39
C GLY A 56 -13.46 20.02 -11.56
N ALA A 57 -12.70 20.94 -10.95
CA ALA A 57 -11.25 20.88 -10.95
C ALA A 57 -10.74 19.77 -10.01
N GLU A 58 -9.53 19.29 -10.30
CA GLU A 58 -8.80 18.32 -9.49
C GLU A 58 -7.88 19.06 -8.51
N GLU A 59 -7.81 18.57 -7.27
CA GLU A 59 -6.87 19.09 -6.28
C GLU A 59 -5.71 18.12 -6.05
N PRO A 60 -4.49 18.63 -5.81
CA PRO A 60 -3.31 17.79 -5.82
C PRO A 60 -3.13 17.06 -4.48
N LEU A 61 -3.87 15.96 -4.24
CA LEU A 61 -3.51 15.00 -3.19
C LEU A 61 -2.31 14.18 -3.65
N ARG A 62 -1.12 14.73 -3.39
CA ARG A 62 0.13 14.29 -3.99
C ARG A 62 0.50 12.88 -3.58
N LYS A 63 0.48 12.58 -2.28
CA LYS A 63 1.04 11.32 -1.75
C LYS A 63 0.19 10.76 -0.62
N ILE A 64 -0.04 9.46 -0.65
CA ILE A 64 -0.67 8.69 0.42
C ILE A 64 0.26 7.54 0.79
N ILE A 65 0.63 7.46 2.07
CA ILE A 65 1.55 6.45 2.60
C ILE A 65 0.84 5.68 3.71
N PRO A 66 0.74 4.34 3.65
CA PRO A 66 0.33 3.54 4.78
C PRO A 66 1.42 3.51 5.86
N VAL A 67 0.98 3.56 7.12
CA VAL A 67 1.83 3.47 8.30
C VAL A 67 1.40 2.23 9.09
N LEU A 68 2.28 1.24 9.17
CA LEU A 68 2.01 -0.07 9.79
C LEU A 68 2.74 -0.14 11.12
N ASP A 69 2.00 -0.31 12.23
CA ASP A 69 2.56 -0.38 13.59
C ASP A 69 3.58 0.73 13.88
N GLY A 70 3.27 1.95 13.46
CA GLY A 70 4.10 3.15 13.61
C GLY A 70 5.21 3.34 12.55
N GLU A 71 5.41 2.40 11.63
CA GLU A 71 6.44 2.48 10.58
C GLU A 71 5.86 2.90 9.24
N LYS A 72 6.45 3.94 8.63
CA LYS A 72 6.02 4.43 7.31
C LYS A 72 6.45 3.45 6.22
N PHE A 73 5.49 2.94 5.46
CA PHE A 73 5.76 2.03 4.35
C PHE A 73 6.02 2.74 3.01
N GLY A 74 6.27 4.05 3.04
CA GLY A 74 6.37 4.93 1.86
C GLY A 74 7.51 4.61 0.89
N SER A 75 8.53 3.87 1.34
CA SER A 75 9.60 3.38 0.49
C SER A 75 9.14 2.25 -0.44
N TYR A 76 8.06 1.54 -0.08
CA TYR A 76 7.51 0.42 -0.84
C TYR A 76 6.16 0.77 -1.47
N VAL A 77 5.29 1.44 -0.72
CA VAL A 77 3.93 1.80 -1.12
C VAL A 77 3.73 3.30 -1.00
N SER A 78 3.64 3.95 -2.16
CA SER A 78 3.29 5.36 -2.29
C SER A 78 2.20 5.50 -3.33
N LEU A 79 1.00 5.90 -2.90
CA LEU A 79 -0.14 6.07 -3.78
C LEU A 79 -0.35 7.55 -4.10
N SER A 80 -0.72 7.84 -5.34
CA SER A 80 -1.23 9.15 -5.71
C SER A 80 -2.71 9.21 -5.32
N GLY A 81 -3.12 10.32 -4.71
CA GLY A 81 -4.53 10.58 -4.42
C GLY A 81 -5.20 11.53 -5.41
N ALA A 82 -4.46 11.97 -6.43
CA ALA A 82 -4.98 12.78 -7.51
C ALA A 82 -6.04 11.97 -8.29
N LEU A 83 -7.25 12.51 -8.44
CA LEU A 83 -8.37 11.91 -9.16
C LEU A 83 -7.99 11.34 -10.55
N SER A 84 -7.18 12.05 -11.33
CA SER A 84 -6.74 11.68 -12.67
C SER A 84 -5.69 10.56 -12.70
N SER A 85 -5.03 10.28 -11.57
CA SER A 85 -4.04 9.20 -11.49
C SER A 85 -4.66 7.81 -11.60
N VAL A 86 -5.92 7.66 -11.14
CA VAL A 86 -6.67 6.38 -11.10
C VAL A 86 -5.82 5.24 -10.52
N MET A 87 -4.92 5.54 -9.57
CA MET A 87 -3.94 4.58 -9.06
C MET A 87 -4.56 3.58 -8.07
N ALA A 88 -5.53 4.04 -7.29
CA ALA A 88 -6.28 3.23 -6.33
C ALA A 88 -7.76 3.66 -6.34
N PRO A 89 -8.48 3.46 -7.46
CA PRO A 89 -9.85 3.92 -7.59
C PRO A 89 -10.80 3.07 -6.71
N PRO A 90 -12.01 3.56 -6.42
CA PRO A 90 -13.03 2.75 -5.76
C PRO A 90 -13.33 1.48 -6.57
N LYS A 91 -13.50 0.34 -5.90
CA LYS A 91 -13.72 -0.97 -6.53
C LYS A 91 -14.88 -0.96 -7.53
N ARG A 92 -15.95 -0.21 -7.24
CA ARG A 92 -17.11 -0.04 -8.13
C ARG A 92 -16.78 0.63 -9.48
N SER A 93 -15.68 1.37 -9.53
CA SER A 93 -15.20 2.09 -10.71
C SER A 93 -14.17 1.28 -11.52
N VAL A 94 -13.81 0.07 -11.06
CA VAL A 94 -12.86 -0.80 -11.75
C VAL A 94 -13.60 -1.70 -12.74
N TRP A 95 -13.41 -1.43 -14.03
CA TRP A 95 -13.95 -2.28 -15.09
C TRP A 95 -13.27 -3.66 -15.09
N GLY A 96 -14.07 -4.71 -15.29
CA GLY A 96 -13.57 -6.09 -15.36
C GLY A 96 -13.03 -6.66 -14.03
N GLY A 97 -13.22 -5.96 -12.91
CA GLY A 97 -12.85 -6.46 -11.57
C GLY A 97 -11.36 -6.64 -11.32
N ARG A 98 -10.49 -6.11 -12.19
CA ARG A 98 -9.02 -6.22 -12.09
C ARG A 98 -8.43 -5.17 -11.17
N LEU A 99 -8.78 -5.26 -9.90
CA LEU A 99 -8.25 -4.38 -8.86
C LEU A 99 -6.77 -4.68 -8.63
N TYR A 100 -5.95 -3.63 -8.52
CA TYR A 100 -4.58 -3.80 -8.06
C TYR A 100 -4.58 -4.23 -6.59
N SER A 101 -3.94 -5.36 -6.31
CA SER A 101 -3.78 -5.90 -4.96
C SER A 101 -2.30 -5.85 -4.57
N PHE A 102 -2.03 -5.49 -3.32
CA PHE A 102 -0.68 -5.56 -2.73
C PHE A 102 -0.14 -6.99 -2.71
N GLY A 103 -1.02 -8.00 -2.69
CA GLY A 103 -0.63 -9.40 -2.78
C GLY A 103 -1.83 -10.33 -2.82
N THR A 104 -1.58 -11.62 -2.67
CA THR A 104 -2.60 -12.64 -2.49
C THR A 104 -2.78 -12.90 -0.99
N PRO A 105 -3.95 -12.59 -0.40
CA PRO A 105 -4.24 -12.89 1.00
C PRO A 105 -4.24 -14.41 1.24
N MET A 106 -4.02 -14.84 2.48
CA MET A 106 -4.02 -16.26 2.86
C MET A 106 -3.02 -17.14 2.08
N SER A 107 -2.07 -16.53 1.37
CA SER A 107 -1.04 -17.24 0.62
C SER A 107 0.14 -17.59 1.52
N ASN A 108 0.60 -18.84 1.43
CA ASN A 108 1.86 -19.30 2.01
C ASN A 108 3.04 -19.25 1.03
N ASN A 109 2.80 -18.83 -0.23
CA ASN A 109 3.84 -18.52 -1.18
C ASN A 109 4.40 -17.12 -0.87
N PRO A 110 5.68 -16.99 -0.51
CA PRO A 110 6.26 -15.71 -0.08
C PRO A 110 6.32 -14.65 -1.18
N LEU A 111 6.33 -15.04 -2.47
CA LEU A 111 6.31 -14.09 -3.59
C LEU A 111 4.93 -13.51 -3.85
N LEU A 112 3.88 -14.16 -3.33
CA LEU A 112 2.49 -13.72 -3.48
C LEU A 112 1.92 -13.14 -2.18
N SER A 113 2.42 -13.56 -1.02
CA SER A 113 1.93 -13.13 0.30
C SER A 113 2.40 -11.71 0.68
N THR A 114 2.35 -10.75 -0.25
CA THR A 114 2.89 -9.39 -0.10
C THR A 114 1.85 -8.35 0.32
N THR A 115 0.68 -8.79 0.78
CA THR A 115 -0.28 -7.92 1.49
C THR A 115 0.39 -7.21 2.67
N LEU A 116 -0.05 -5.99 3.01
CA LEU A 116 0.56 -5.21 4.08
C LEU A 116 0.17 -5.80 5.44
N LYS A 117 1.14 -6.27 6.22
CA LYS A 117 0.90 -6.97 7.48
C LYS A 117 1.21 -6.09 8.68
N TYR A 118 0.25 -5.99 9.60
CA TYR A 118 0.39 -5.26 10.86
C TYR A 118 -0.26 -6.04 12.01
N SER A 119 0.20 -5.80 13.24
CA SER A 119 -0.22 -6.55 14.43
C SER A 119 -0.97 -5.74 15.47
N GLU A 120 -0.88 -4.41 15.44
CA GLU A 120 -1.44 -3.54 16.47
C GLU A 120 -2.28 -2.43 15.85
N SER A 121 -1.71 -1.70 14.88
CA SER A 121 -2.40 -0.57 14.31
C SER A 121 -1.96 -0.22 12.88
N ILE A 122 -2.89 0.37 12.13
CA ILE A 122 -2.63 0.96 10.84
C ILE A 122 -3.18 2.38 10.80
N THR A 123 -2.44 3.28 10.15
CA THR A 123 -2.94 4.59 9.74
C THR A 123 -2.37 4.96 8.37
N ILE A 124 -2.64 6.17 7.91
CA ILE A 124 -2.13 6.73 6.67
C ILE A 124 -1.60 8.14 6.91
N GLU A 125 -0.65 8.55 6.08
CA GLU A 125 -0.24 9.95 5.96
C GLU A 125 -0.55 10.45 4.54
N CYS A 126 -1.15 11.64 4.46
CA CYS A 126 -1.62 12.25 3.23
C CYS A 126 -0.94 13.61 3.01
N LEU A 127 -0.17 13.77 1.94
CA LEU A 127 0.52 15.01 1.58
C LEU A 127 -0.27 15.78 0.53
N ALA A 128 -0.64 17.02 0.85
CA ALA A 128 -1.12 17.97 -0.14
C ALA A 128 0.04 18.45 -1.03
N GLY A 129 -0.24 18.66 -2.31
CA GLY A 129 0.71 19.19 -3.28
C GLY A 129 0.95 20.69 -3.13
N ALA A 130 1.43 21.31 -4.21
CA ALA A 130 1.77 22.73 -4.24
C ALA A 130 0.57 23.67 -4.04
N ASN A 131 -0.64 23.21 -4.37
CA ASN A 131 -1.89 23.91 -4.06
C ASN A 131 -2.58 23.25 -2.87
N PRO A 132 -3.34 24.03 -2.06
CA PRO A 132 -4.11 23.46 -0.97
C PRO A 132 -5.19 22.49 -1.48
N ILE A 133 -5.64 21.61 -0.59
CA ILE A 133 -6.84 20.80 -0.79
C ILE A 133 -7.97 21.49 -0.03
N THR A 134 -9.06 21.79 -0.71
CA THR A 134 -10.24 22.48 -0.18
C THR A 134 -11.47 21.58 -0.14
N GLY A 135 -11.50 20.54 -0.99
CA GLY A 135 -12.53 19.50 -0.99
C GLY A 135 -12.21 18.33 -0.06
N ASP A 136 -13.25 17.61 0.34
CA ASP A 136 -13.10 16.42 1.16
C ASP A 136 -12.52 15.25 0.34
N TYR A 137 -11.67 14.45 0.98
CA TYR A 137 -11.17 13.19 0.42
C TYR A 137 -11.27 12.06 1.44
N ARG A 138 -11.45 10.84 0.93
CA ARG A 138 -11.62 9.63 1.72
C ARG A 138 -10.70 8.52 1.22
N ILE A 139 -9.95 7.93 2.14
CA ILE A 139 -9.04 6.82 1.89
C ILE A 139 -9.53 5.61 2.67
N ARG A 140 -9.63 4.46 1.99
CA ARG A 140 -10.08 3.20 2.60
C ARG A 140 -9.06 2.10 2.37
N LEU A 141 -8.72 1.38 3.41
CA LEU A 141 -7.85 0.20 3.35
C LEU A 141 -8.69 -1.05 3.62
N TRP A 142 -8.67 -2.01 2.70
CA TRP A 142 -9.48 -3.22 2.79
C TRP A 142 -8.60 -4.46 2.95
N GLY A 143 -9.07 -5.42 3.73
CA GLY A 143 -8.29 -6.62 4.02
C GLY A 143 -8.98 -7.60 4.93
N TYR A 144 -8.20 -8.48 5.56
CA TYR A 144 -8.68 -9.49 6.50
C TYR A 144 -8.08 -9.29 7.88
N VAL A 145 -8.83 -9.70 8.90
CA VAL A 145 -8.38 -9.81 10.29
C VAL A 145 -8.49 -11.27 10.71
N TYR A 146 -7.46 -11.75 11.38
CA TYR A 146 -7.32 -13.13 11.85
C TYR A 146 -7.16 -13.13 13.35
N LYS A 147 -7.73 -14.14 14.04
CA LYS A 147 -7.31 -14.43 15.41
C LYS A 147 -5.96 -15.16 15.36
N GLU A 148 -5.06 -14.83 16.28
CA GLU A 148 -3.70 -15.40 16.32
C GLU A 148 -3.69 -16.93 16.31
N ALA A 149 -4.64 -17.54 17.02
CA ALA A 149 -4.78 -19.00 17.13
C ALA A 149 -5.10 -19.69 15.78
N GLU A 150 -5.63 -18.95 14.80
CA GLU A 150 -6.05 -19.48 13.51
C GLU A 150 -4.97 -19.38 12.44
N LEU A 151 -4.00 -18.50 12.63
CA LEU A 151 -2.93 -18.23 11.66
C LEU A 151 -2.19 -19.50 11.20
N PRO A 152 -1.83 -20.46 12.09
CA PRO A 152 -1.18 -21.70 11.65
C PRO A 152 -2.10 -22.56 10.77
N THR A 153 -3.42 -22.51 10.97
CA THR A 153 -4.38 -23.26 10.15
C THR A 153 -4.59 -22.61 8.78
N VAL A 154 -4.63 -21.28 8.73
CA VAL A 154 -4.86 -20.53 7.48
C VAL A 154 -3.64 -20.59 6.56
N PHE A 155 -2.44 -20.36 7.11
CA PHE A 155 -1.23 -20.20 6.30
C PHE A 155 -0.23 -21.36 6.44
N GLY A 156 -0.22 -22.06 7.58
CA GLY A 156 0.81 -23.05 7.89
C GLY A 156 2.19 -22.42 8.04
N ASN A 157 3.11 -22.78 7.15
CA ASN A 157 4.46 -22.21 7.08
C ASN A 157 4.64 -21.40 5.81
N MET A 158 5.36 -20.29 5.90
CA MET A 158 5.80 -19.54 4.73
C MET A 158 6.85 -20.35 3.96
N LEU A 159 6.58 -20.63 2.69
CA LEU A 159 7.33 -21.58 1.86
C LEU A 159 8.60 -20.96 1.27
N PHE A 160 9.63 -20.81 2.11
CA PHE A 160 11.00 -20.53 1.67
C PHE A 160 11.83 -21.83 1.50
N PRO A 161 12.86 -21.84 0.65
CA PRO A 161 13.31 -20.75 -0.24
C PRO A 161 12.34 -20.53 -1.41
N ALA A 162 12.34 -19.31 -1.96
CA ALA A 162 11.56 -18.96 -3.14
C ALA A 162 12.48 -18.61 -4.31
N SER A 163 12.01 -18.70 -5.55
CA SER A 163 12.83 -18.37 -6.72
C SER A 163 12.10 -17.44 -7.70
N LEU A 164 12.84 -16.42 -8.15
CA LEU A 164 12.45 -15.56 -9.25
C LEU A 164 13.19 -16.02 -10.50
N ILE A 165 12.45 -16.44 -11.53
CA ILE A 165 13.01 -17.00 -12.76
C ILE A 165 12.88 -15.95 -13.88
N ASP A 166 13.99 -15.35 -14.26
CA ASP A 166 14.09 -14.52 -15.47
C ASP A 166 14.45 -15.43 -16.66
N ARG A 167 13.41 -15.93 -17.35
CA ARG A 167 13.58 -16.80 -18.52
C ARG A 167 14.25 -16.08 -19.69
N ALA A 168 14.01 -14.77 -19.86
CA ALA A 168 14.57 -14.00 -20.97
C ALA A 168 16.10 -13.88 -20.85
N ARG A 169 16.62 -13.82 -19.62
CA ARG A 169 18.07 -13.72 -19.35
C ARG A 169 18.70 -15.05 -18.88
N GLY A 170 17.92 -16.12 -18.80
CA GLY A 170 18.39 -17.43 -18.32
C GLY A 170 18.90 -17.40 -16.87
N ARG A 171 18.31 -16.57 -16.01
CA ARG A 171 18.77 -16.37 -14.62
C ARG A 171 17.70 -16.81 -13.63
N THR A 172 18.16 -17.42 -12.53
CA THR A 172 17.32 -17.72 -11.37
C THR A 172 17.90 -17.02 -10.15
N LEU A 173 17.11 -16.17 -9.52
CA LEU A 173 17.44 -15.56 -8.23
C LEU A 173 16.75 -16.36 -7.13
N VAL A 174 17.53 -16.97 -6.24
CA VAL A 174 17.01 -17.73 -5.10
C VAL A 174 16.98 -16.82 -3.88
N LEU A 175 15.79 -16.71 -3.26
CA LEU A 175 15.55 -16.02 -2.01
C LEU A 175 15.64 -17.04 -0.87
N SER A 176 16.85 -17.19 -0.34
CA SER A 176 17.15 -18.15 0.73
C SER A 176 16.81 -17.57 2.11
N LYS A 177 15.71 -18.06 2.69
CA LYS A 177 15.35 -17.87 4.09
C LYS A 177 14.96 -19.21 4.70
N ALA A 178 15.06 -19.33 6.02
CA ALA A 178 14.42 -20.44 6.72
C ALA A 178 12.89 -20.34 6.52
N ALA A 179 12.22 -21.49 6.49
CA ALA A 179 10.76 -21.52 6.56
C ALA A 179 10.31 -20.80 7.84
N ILE A 180 9.29 -19.95 7.73
CA ILE A 180 8.79 -19.15 8.84
C ILE A 180 7.43 -19.73 9.25
N PRO A 181 7.28 -20.25 10.49
CA PRO A 181 5.97 -20.65 10.98
C PRO A 181 5.08 -19.42 11.11
N VAL A 182 3.85 -19.47 10.60
CA VAL A 182 2.94 -18.32 10.64
C VAL A 182 2.15 -18.33 11.95
N ASN A 183 2.42 -17.36 12.81
CA ASN A 183 1.74 -17.16 14.10
C ASN A 183 1.76 -15.67 14.50
N GLY A 184 1.24 -15.35 15.69
CA GLY A 184 1.17 -13.98 16.19
C GLY A 184 2.53 -13.29 16.30
N ASP A 185 3.55 -14.01 16.77
CA ASP A 185 4.90 -13.48 16.99
C ASP A 185 5.66 -13.24 15.68
N THR A 186 5.47 -14.11 14.69
CA THR A 186 6.17 -14.04 13.41
C THR A 186 5.47 -13.17 12.38
N TRP A 187 4.23 -12.73 12.63
CA TRP A 187 3.37 -12.04 11.65
C TRP A 187 4.06 -10.89 10.91
N LYS A 188 4.75 -10.02 11.66
CA LYS A 188 5.45 -8.84 11.11
C LYS A 188 6.72 -9.19 10.33
N THR A 189 7.22 -10.41 10.46
CA THR A 189 8.43 -10.90 9.76
C THR A 189 8.13 -11.55 8.42
N LEU A 190 6.85 -11.74 8.09
CA LEU A 190 6.39 -12.30 6.83
C LEU A 190 6.52 -11.26 5.69
N PRO A 191 6.48 -11.69 4.42
CA PRO A 191 6.39 -10.77 3.28
C PRO A 191 5.25 -9.74 3.45
N GLY A 192 5.52 -8.49 3.09
CA GLY A 192 4.64 -7.35 3.35
C GLY A 192 4.59 -6.86 4.81
N GLY A 193 5.29 -7.52 5.73
CA GLY A 193 5.49 -7.05 7.11
C GLY A 193 6.74 -6.18 7.27
N LYS A 194 6.77 -5.37 8.32
CA LYS A 194 7.84 -4.38 8.56
C LYS A 194 9.14 -4.98 9.11
N ASP A 195 9.03 -6.03 9.93
CA ASP A 195 10.15 -6.63 10.70
C ASP A 195 10.86 -7.75 9.91
N GLN A 196 10.80 -7.73 8.58
CA GLN A 196 11.43 -8.74 7.73
C GLN A 196 12.96 -8.69 7.79
N SER A 197 13.57 -9.87 7.93
CA SER A 197 14.98 -10.06 7.60
C SER A 197 15.25 -9.88 6.09
N ILE A 198 16.47 -9.52 5.72
CA ILE A 198 16.89 -9.46 4.31
C ILE A 198 16.98 -10.89 3.75
N PRO A 199 16.51 -11.15 2.51
CA PRO A 199 15.89 -10.22 1.57
C PRO A 199 14.43 -9.87 1.92
N LYS A 200 14.08 -8.58 1.93
CA LYS A 200 12.70 -8.13 2.16
C LYS A 200 11.86 -8.32 0.90
N ILE A 201 10.64 -8.83 1.06
CA ILE A 201 9.67 -9.03 -0.03
C ILE A 201 8.44 -8.21 0.35
N ASN A 202 8.17 -7.17 -0.42
CA ASN A 202 7.12 -6.19 -0.15
C ASN A 202 6.34 -5.88 -1.43
N PRO A 203 5.08 -5.44 -1.32
CA PRO A 203 4.39 -4.86 -2.44
C PRO A 203 5.15 -3.62 -2.88
N PHE A 204 5.28 -3.42 -4.19
CA PHE A 204 5.93 -2.24 -4.72
C PHE A 204 4.97 -1.47 -5.59
N VAL A 205 4.67 -0.24 -5.17
CA VAL A 205 3.88 0.69 -5.95
C VAL A 205 4.40 2.10 -5.73
N ARG A 206 4.76 2.74 -6.84
CA ARG A 206 5.23 4.13 -6.90
C ARG A 206 4.71 4.78 -8.17
N PHE A 207 4.68 6.10 -8.15
CA PHE A 207 4.36 6.94 -9.29
C PHE A 207 5.37 8.07 -9.33
N ALA A 208 5.50 8.72 -10.48
CA ALA A 208 6.29 9.92 -10.64
C ALA A 208 5.63 10.81 -11.70
N TYR A 209 5.95 12.10 -11.67
CA TYR A 209 5.50 13.04 -12.68
C TYR A 209 6.70 13.64 -13.42
N ASN A 210 6.47 13.98 -14.68
CA ASN A 210 7.44 14.78 -15.42
C ASN A 210 7.51 16.17 -14.80
N LEU A 211 8.71 16.61 -14.44
CA LEU A 211 8.93 17.95 -13.93
C LEU A 211 8.91 18.98 -15.08
N LEU A 212 9.33 18.54 -16.26
CA LEU A 212 9.34 19.33 -17.48
C LEU A 212 8.15 18.97 -18.37
N ALA A 213 7.75 19.92 -19.21
CA ALA A 213 6.73 19.67 -20.22
C ALA A 213 7.15 18.51 -21.12
N THR A 214 6.23 17.58 -21.35
CA THR A 214 6.38 16.52 -22.34
C THR A 214 6.45 17.17 -23.72
N ASP A 215 7.66 17.27 -24.28
CA ASP A 215 7.91 17.96 -25.55
C ASP A 215 8.01 17.01 -26.75
N GLY A 216 7.88 15.70 -26.53
CA GLY A 216 7.98 14.65 -27.55
C GLY A 216 9.37 14.51 -28.18
N ILE A 217 10.37 15.27 -27.71
CA ILE A 217 11.71 15.39 -28.29
C ILE A 217 12.77 14.77 -27.35
N GLN A 218 12.52 14.75 -26.04
CA GLN A 218 13.49 14.34 -25.00
C GLN A 218 13.82 12.84 -24.92
N GLY A 219 13.31 12.01 -25.84
CA GLY A 219 13.56 10.56 -25.85
C GLY A 219 12.72 9.76 -24.83
N ASP A 220 13.22 8.59 -24.44
CA ASP A 220 12.51 7.67 -23.54
C ASP A 220 12.38 8.23 -22.12
N TYR A 221 11.16 8.27 -21.58
CA TYR A 221 10.91 8.62 -20.19
C TYR A 221 11.45 7.52 -19.26
N GLN A 222 12.24 7.92 -18.27
CA GLN A 222 12.87 7.02 -17.30
C GLN A 222 12.54 7.46 -15.88
N PHE A 223 12.26 6.50 -14.99
CA PHE A 223 12.17 6.74 -13.54
C PHE A 223 13.57 6.99 -12.95
N ARG A 224 14.14 8.17 -13.24
CA ARG A 224 15.45 8.61 -12.73
C ARG A 224 15.33 10.03 -12.18
N TYR A 225 15.35 10.16 -10.85
CA TYR A 225 15.26 11.47 -10.17
C TYR A 225 16.54 12.30 -10.34
N GLU A 226 17.69 11.63 -10.50
CA GLU A 226 19.00 12.27 -10.65
C GLU A 226 19.11 13.16 -11.90
N THR A 227 18.29 12.91 -12.93
CA THR A 227 18.31 13.72 -14.15
C THR A 227 17.55 15.04 -13.99
N GLY A 228 16.81 15.22 -12.89
CA GLY A 228 15.98 16.40 -12.66
C GLY A 228 14.73 16.50 -13.55
N ASN A 229 14.50 15.53 -14.45
CA ASN A 229 13.37 15.55 -15.37
C ASN A 229 12.10 14.92 -14.80
N VAL A 230 12.24 14.20 -13.68
CA VAL A 230 11.17 13.45 -13.03
C VAL A 230 11.16 13.81 -11.55
N SER A 231 9.97 14.01 -10.99
CA SER A 231 9.76 14.23 -9.57
C SER A 231 8.82 13.15 -9.03
N ASP A 232 9.24 12.40 -8.00
CA ASP A 232 8.32 11.54 -7.25
C ASP A 232 8.24 11.87 -5.75
N SER A 233 9.34 12.14 -5.06
CA SER A 233 9.38 12.40 -3.61
C SER A 233 10.84 12.36 -3.17
N ASP A 234 11.35 13.28 -2.35
CA ASP A 234 10.82 13.63 -1.03
C ASP A 234 10.24 15.05 -0.88
#